data_AF-A0A411HR84-F1
#
_entry.id   AF-A0A411HR84-F1
#
_cell.length_a   1.000
_cell.length_b   1.000
_cell.length_c   1.000
_cell.angle_alpha   90.00
_cell.angle_beta   90.00
_cell.angle_gamma   90.00
#
_symmetry.space_group_name_H-M   'P 1'
#
loop_
_entity.id
_entity.type
_entity.pdbx_description
1 polymer ?
#
loop_
_entity_poly.entity_id
_entity_poly.type
_entity_poly.pdbx_seq_one_letter_code
_entity_poly.pdbx_strand_id
1 'polypeptide(L)'
;NSFNATFGWSLLFVIFFIIASCLLAVGFIVFDYSNSFGSVHWTGKQYIALSIIWTISFLIAAIVLGKLADDTTEEFSKTSDICFELAYKLQHSNTTKEHLLRDNLISFAQFTFSTKPVFTAAGFFNIDYTM
;
A
#
# COMPACT_ATOMS: atom_id res chain seq x y z
N ASN A 1 -17.00 0.15 1.55
CA ASN A 1 -15.62 0.27 1.01
C ASN A 1 -15.06 1.70 1.10
N SER A 2 -15.27 2.44 2.19
CA SER A 2 -14.70 3.79 2.34
C SER A 2 -13.18 3.77 2.53
N PHE A 3 -12.65 2.76 3.23
CA PHE A 3 -11.22 2.64 3.51
C PHE A 3 -10.38 2.43 2.24
N ASN A 4 -10.79 1.47 1.38
CA ASN A 4 -10.09 1.23 0.11
C ASN A 4 -10.13 2.45 -0.82
N ALA A 5 -11.24 3.21 -0.81
CA ALA A 5 -11.32 4.45 -1.56
C ALA A 5 -10.32 5.49 -1.04
N THR A 6 -10.30 5.77 0.26
CA THR A 6 -9.37 6.74 0.87
C THR A 6 -7.90 6.33 0.71
N PHE A 7 -7.61 5.04 0.89
CA PHE A 7 -6.28 4.48 0.70
C PHE A 7 -5.83 4.57 -0.76
N GLY A 8 -6.71 4.19 -1.68
CA GLY A 8 -6.45 4.26 -3.11
C GLY A 8 -6.18 5.68 -3.61
N TRP A 9 -6.96 6.66 -3.14
CA TRP A 9 -6.71 8.07 -3.44
C TRP A 9 -5.37 8.54 -2.87
N SER A 10 -5.05 8.18 -1.62
CA SER A 10 -3.75 8.50 -1.00
C SER A 10 -2.59 7.97 -1.84
N LEU A 11 -2.66 6.73 -2.29
CA LEU A 11 -1.60 6.11 -3.09
C LEU A 11 -1.49 6.74 -4.49
N LEU A 12 -2.62 7.08 -5.11
CA LEU A 12 -2.65 7.79 -6.39
C LEU A 12 -2.00 9.18 -6.26
N PHE A 13 -2.28 9.93 -5.20
CA PHE A 13 -1.62 11.21 -4.93
C PHE A 13 -0.11 11.03 -4.74
N VAL A 14 0.33 10.04 -3.97
CA VAL A 14 1.77 9.78 -3.77
C VAL A 14 2.46 9.51 -5.11
N ILE A 15 1.88 8.68 -5.97
CA ILE A 15 2.46 8.39 -7.30
C ILE A 15 2.47 9.61 -8.20
N PHE A 16 1.38 10.39 -8.20
CA PHE A 16 1.31 11.64 -8.94
C PHE A 16 2.43 12.60 -8.50
N PHE A 17 2.64 12.74 -7.18
CA PHE A 17 3.72 13.56 -6.64
C PHE A 17 5.11 13.03 -7.03
N ILE A 18 5.34 11.72 -7.01
CA ILE A 18 6.59 11.12 -7.48
C ILE A 18 6.85 11.50 -8.95
N ILE A 19 5.87 11.31 -9.82
CA ILE A 19 5.99 11.63 -11.26
C ILE A 19 6.25 13.13 -11.45
N ALA A 20 5.49 14.00 -10.78
CA ALA A 20 5.65 15.44 -10.86
C ALA A 20 7.03 15.90 -10.34
N SER A 21 7.51 15.34 -9.23
CA SER A 21 8.84 15.64 -8.68
C SER A 21 9.97 15.14 -9.59
N CYS A 22 9.82 13.97 -10.23
CA CYS A 22 10.76 13.49 -11.24
C CYS A 22 10.81 14.43 -12.46
N LEU A 23 9.66 14.86 -12.98
CA LEU A 23 9.57 15.82 -14.08
C LEU A 23 10.23 17.16 -13.72
N LEU A 24 9.99 17.67 -12.51
CA LEU A 24 10.64 18.88 -12.01
C LEU A 24 12.16 18.71 -11.93
N ALA A 25 12.65 17.60 -11.39
CA ALA A 25 14.08 17.32 -11.32
C ALA A 25 14.74 17.31 -12.70
N VAL A 26 14.12 16.62 -13.68
CA VAL A 26 14.60 16.61 -15.06
C VAL A 26 14.56 18.01 -15.68
N GLY A 27 13.50 18.78 -15.44
CA GLY A 27 13.38 20.16 -15.91
C GLY A 27 14.50 21.05 -15.39
N PHE A 28 14.84 20.95 -14.10
CA PHE A 28 15.96 21.69 -13.52
C PHE A 28 17.31 21.26 -14.09
N ILE A 29 17.53 19.96 -14.33
CA ILE A 29 18.77 19.45 -14.94
C ILE A 29 18.93 19.99 -16.37
N VAL A 30 17.87 19.95 -17.18
CA VAL A 30 17.87 20.49 -18.55
C VAL A 30 18.12 22.00 -18.56
N PHE A 31 17.46 22.73 -17.65
CA PHE A 31 17.64 24.17 -17.51
C PHE A 31 19.08 24.54 -17.10
N ASP A 32 19.67 23.84 -16.13
CA ASP A 32 21.07 24.04 -15.71
C ASP A 32 22.05 23.76 -16.85
N TYR A 33 21.82 22.70 -17.62
CA TYR A 33 22.67 22.38 -18.79
C TYR A 33 22.57 23.44 -19.89
N SER A 34 21.36 23.93 -20.19
CA SER A 34 21.10 24.91 -21.24
C SER A 34 21.65 26.32 -20.93
N ASN A 35 21.76 26.70 -19.64
CA ASN A 35 22.14 28.05 -19.21
C ASN A 35 23.59 28.15 -18.71
N SER A 36 24.54 27.49 -19.39
CA SER A 36 25.98 27.48 -19.03
C SER A 36 26.72 28.84 -19.10
N PHE A 37 26.05 29.99 -18.91
CA PHE A 37 26.68 31.32 -18.76
C PHE A 37 25.96 32.18 -17.70
N GLY A 38 26.56 32.29 -16.50
CA GLY A 38 26.38 33.45 -15.62
C GLY A 38 25.63 33.22 -14.30
N SER A 39 26.36 33.19 -13.19
CA SER A 39 25.96 33.53 -11.81
C SER A 39 24.90 32.69 -11.04
N VAL A 40 24.10 31.83 -11.67
CA VAL A 40 23.03 31.06 -10.96
C VAL A 40 23.46 29.63 -10.54
N HIS A 41 24.76 29.32 -10.65
CA HIS A 41 25.25 27.95 -10.49
C HIS A 41 25.08 27.33 -9.10
N TRP A 42 25.05 28.14 -8.03
CA TRP A 42 25.01 27.61 -6.66
C TRP A 42 23.58 27.37 -6.17
N THR A 43 22.66 28.27 -6.53
CA THR A 43 21.23 28.13 -6.23
C THR A 43 20.59 27.00 -7.04
N GLY A 44 20.90 26.86 -8.33
CA GLY A 44 20.35 25.78 -9.17
C GLY A 44 20.67 24.37 -8.65
N LYS A 45 21.93 24.13 -8.25
CA LYS A 45 22.35 22.83 -7.69
C LYS A 45 21.66 22.48 -6.37
N GLN A 46 21.36 23.48 -5.53
CA GLN A 46 20.60 23.28 -4.28
C GLN A 46 19.15 22.87 -4.57
N TYR A 47 18.50 23.47 -5.57
CA TYR A 47 17.14 23.06 -5.97
C TYR A 47 17.10 21.65 -6.55
N ILE A 48 18.11 21.25 -7.34
CA ILE A 48 18.23 19.87 -7.84
C ILE A 48 18.36 18.89 -6.66
N ALA A 49 19.26 19.17 -5.71
CA ALA A 49 19.44 18.35 -4.52
C ALA A 49 18.15 18.24 -3.68
N LEU A 50 17.46 19.37 -3.46
CA LEU A 50 16.19 19.40 -2.74
C LEU A 50 15.11 18.58 -3.45
N SER A 51 15.02 18.69 -4.79
CA SER A 51 14.07 17.92 -5.59
C SER A 51 14.31 16.42 -5.49
N ILE A 52 15.59 15.99 -5.49
CA ILE A 52 15.95 14.57 -5.34
C ILE A 52 15.56 14.07 -3.95
N ILE A 53 15.89 14.81 -2.89
CA ILE A 53 15.52 14.46 -1.51
C ILE A 53 14.00 14.32 -1.38
N TRP A 54 13.25 15.25 -1.97
CA TRP A 54 11.78 15.25 -1.94
C TRP A 54 11.19 14.03 -2.65
N THR A 55 11.73 13.66 -3.82
CA THR A 55 11.33 12.44 -4.54
C THR A 55 11.61 11.18 -3.71
N ILE A 56 12.76 11.11 -3.04
CA ILE A 56 13.11 9.98 -2.16
C ILE A 56 12.11 9.86 -1.01
N SER A 57 11.72 10.97 -0.37
CA SER A 57 10.71 10.94 0.70
C SER A 57 9.37 10.35 0.23
N PHE A 58 8.91 10.71 -0.96
CA PHE A 58 7.68 10.14 -1.51
C PHE A 58 7.82 8.68 -1.92
N LEU A 59 8.99 8.26 -2.42
CA LEU A 59 9.27 6.85 -2.69
C LEU A 59 9.21 6.00 -1.42
N ILE A 60 9.78 6.50 -0.32
CA ILE A 60 9.70 5.82 0.98
C ILE A 60 8.23 5.69 1.42
N ALA A 61 7.44 6.77 1.30
CA ALA A 61 6.02 6.74 1.63
C ALA A 61 5.26 5.71 0.77
N ALA A 62 5.54 5.63 -0.54
CA ALA A 62 4.93 4.65 -1.43
C ALA A 62 5.25 3.20 -1.03
N ILE A 63 6.52 2.92 -0.69
CA ILE A 63 6.96 1.59 -0.24
C ILE A 63 6.28 1.20 1.07
N VAL A 64 6.20 2.12 2.02
CA VAL A 64 5.55 1.89 3.32
C VAL A 64 4.06 1.61 3.12
N LEU A 65 3.36 2.39 2.30
CA LEU A 65 1.95 2.16 1.99
C LEU A 65 1.73 0.82 1.29
N GLY A 66 2.58 0.47 0.33
CA GLY A 66 2.54 -0.83 -0.34
C GLY A 66 2.73 -2.00 0.61
N LYS A 67 3.74 -1.92 1.50
CA LYS A 67 3.95 -2.92 2.56
C LYS A 67 2.77 -3.04 3.51
N LEU A 68 2.19 -1.93 3.94
CA LEU A 68 1.02 -1.95 4.81
C LEU A 68 -0.19 -2.64 4.15
N ALA A 69 -0.38 -2.43 2.85
CA ALA A 69 -1.43 -3.13 2.10
C ALA A 69 -1.18 -4.64 2.05
N ASP A 70 0.07 -5.05 1.81
CA ASP A 70 0.47 -6.45 1.76
C ASP A 70 0.34 -7.13 3.13
N ASP A 71 0.93 -6.54 4.19
CA ASP A 71 0.85 -7.02 5.57
C ASP A 71 -0.62 -7.16 6.02
N THR A 72 -1.47 -6.18 5.67
CA THR A 72 -2.90 -6.25 5.99
C THR A 72 -3.55 -7.42 5.25
N THR A 73 -3.23 -7.61 3.97
CA THR A 73 -3.79 -8.69 3.16
C THR A 73 -3.35 -10.07 3.66
N GLU A 74 -2.09 -10.19 4.08
CA GLU A 74 -1.53 -11.40 4.68
C GLU A 74 -2.19 -11.70 6.03
N GLU A 75 -2.37 -10.71 6.89
CA GLU A 75 -2.98 -10.87 8.21
C GLU A 75 -4.45 -11.30 8.11
N PHE A 76 -5.19 -10.78 7.12
CA PHE A 76 -6.54 -11.26 6.81
C PHE A 76 -6.55 -12.74 6.40
N SER A 77 -5.56 -13.18 5.62
CA SER A 77 -5.41 -14.58 5.23
C SER A 77 -5.10 -15.47 6.45
N LYS A 78 -4.12 -15.08 7.26
CA LYS A 78 -3.74 -15.81 8.49
C LYS A 78 -4.91 -15.93 9.46
N THR A 79 -5.68 -14.86 9.63
CA THR A 79 -6.88 -14.86 10.50
C THR A 79 -7.91 -15.89 10.04
N SER A 80 -8.15 -15.97 8.72
CA SER A 80 -9.03 -16.98 8.13
C SER A 80 -8.51 -18.39 8.41
N ASP A 81 -7.22 -18.64 8.19
CA ASP A 81 -6.59 -19.96 8.39
C ASP A 81 -6.67 -20.42 9.84
N ILE A 82 -6.39 -19.53 10.80
CA ILE A 82 -6.51 -19.81 12.24
C ILE A 82 -7.96 -20.14 12.61
N CYS A 83 -8.94 -19.43 12.06
CA CYS A 83 -10.35 -19.70 12.31
C CYS A 83 -10.77 -21.08 11.79
N PHE A 84 -10.28 -21.48 10.60
CA PHE A 84 -10.51 -22.83 10.08
C PHE A 84 -9.83 -23.90 10.94
N GLU A 85 -8.60 -23.67 11.40
CA GLU A 85 -7.88 -24.60 12.27
C GLU A 85 -8.60 -24.79 13.62
N LEU A 86 -9.07 -23.70 14.24
CA LEU A 86 -9.86 -23.75 15.47
C LEU A 86 -11.19 -24.48 15.25
N ALA A 87 -11.91 -24.18 14.16
CA ALA A 87 -13.15 -24.87 13.82
C ALA A 87 -12.97 -26.38 13.62
N TYR A 88 -11.84 -26.79 13.05
CA TYR A 88 -11.49 -28.22 12.89
C TYR A 88 -11.19 -28.88 14.25
N LYS A 89 -10.45 -28.21 15.15
CA LYS A 89 -10.19 -28.72 16.50
C LYS A 89 -11.48 -28.91 17.31
N LEU A 90 -12.48 -28.04 17.13
CA LEU A 90 -13.80 -28.16 17.78
C LEU A 90 -14.70 -29.26 17.16
N GLN A 91 -14.32 -29.88 16.04
CA GLN A 91 -15.16 -30.90 15.36
C GLN A 91 -15.41 -32.15 16.21
N HIS A 92 -14.54 -32.44 17.18
CA HIS A 92 -14.66 -33.61 18.07
C HIS A 92 -15.32 -33.27 19.42
N SER A 93 -15.84 -32.05 19.57
CA SER A 93 -16.54 -31.66 20.78
C SER A 93 -17.94 -32.26 20.86
N ASN A 94 -18.37 -32.61 22.07
CA ASN A 94 -19.72 -33.12 22.35
C ASN A 94 -20.64 -32.07 22.98
N THR A 95 -20.19 -30.82 23.12
CA THR A 95 -20.91 -29.76 23.84
C THR A 95 -21.66 -28.86 22.86
N THR A 96 -22.95 -28.63 23.10
CA THR A 96 -23.80 -27.79 22.22
C THR A 96 -23.25 -26.37 22.03
N LYS A 97 -22.57 -25.82 23.06
CA LYS A 97 -21.89 -24.52 22.99
C LYS A 97 -20.69 -24.52 22.04
N GLU A 98 -19.96 -25.62 21.97
CA GLU A 98 -18.76 -25.75 21.13
C GLU A 98 -19.14 -25.96 19.65
N HIS A 99 -20.24 -26.65 19.37
CA HIS A 99 -20.81 -26.70 18.03
C HIS A 99 -21.24 -25.31 17.52
N LEU A 100 -21.89 -24.51 18.38
CA LEU A 100 -22.29 -23.14 18.03
C LEU A 100 -21.06 -22.24 17.80
N LEU A 101 -20.01 -22.40 18.61
CA LEU A 101 -18.74 -21.70 18.43
C LEU A 101 -18.05 -22.07 17.11
N ARG A 102 -18.06 -23.36 16.75
CA ARG A 102 -17.53 -23.86 15.49
C ARG A 102 -18.27 -23.25 14.29
N ASP A 103 -19.59 -23.24 14.30
CA ASP A 103 -20.38 -22.70 13.19
C ASP A 103 -20.15 -21.18 13.04
N ASN A 104 -19.98 -20.47 14.16
CA ASN A 104 -19.58 -19.06 14.15
C ASN A 104 -18.17 -18.86 13.57
N LEU A 105 -17.20 -19.70 13.96
CA LEU A 105 -15.83 -19.65 13.43
C LEU A 105 -15.78 -19.93 11.93
N ILE A 106 -16.53 -20.93 11.44
CA ILE A 106 -16.61 -21.25 10.00
C ILE A 106 -17.23 -20.08 9.24
N SER A 107 -18.34 -19.53 9.76
CA SER A 107 -19.03 -18.39 9.14
C SER A 107 -18.12 -17.16 9.08
N PHE A 108 -17.36 -16.90 10.16
CA PHE A 108 -16.41 -15.79 10.22
C PHE A 108 -15.21 -16.02 9.28
N ALA A 109 -14.67 -17.25 9.22
CA ALA A 109 -13.60 -17.60 8.30
C ALA A 109 -14.04 -17.43 6.83
N GLN A 110 -15.22 -17.94 6.47
CA GLN A 110 -15.78 -17.76 5.13
C GLN A 110 -16.04 -16.29 4.79
N PHE A 111 -16.55 -15.51 5.75
CA PHE A 111 -16.70 -14.07 5.58
C PHE A 111 -15.35 -13.41 5.31
N THR A 112 -14.36 -13.66 6.14
CA THR A 112 -13.01 -13.07 6.04
C THR A 112 -12.30 -13.48 4.74
N PHE A 113 -12.43 -14.74 4.32
CA PHE A 113 -11.89 -15.25 3.06
C PHE A 113 -12.57 -14.60 1.84
N SER A 114 -13.90 -14.47 1.86
CA SER A 114 -14.66 -13.86 0.75
C SER A 114 -14.57 -12.34 0.70
N THR A 115 -14.27 -11.68 1.81
CA THR A 115 -14.06 -10.22 1.90
C THR A 115 -12.59 -9.83 1.99
N LYS A 116 -11.67 -10.71 1.58
CA LYS A 116 -10.23 -10.39 1.50
C LYS A 116 -10.05 -9.02 0.83
N PRO A 117 -9.48 -8.03 1.53
CA PRO A 117 -9.40 -6.68 1.02
C PRO A 117 -8.47 -6.65 -0.19
N VAL A 118 -9.04 -6.38 -1.38
CA VAL A 118 -8.23 -6.09 -2.57
C VAL A 118 -7.94 -4.59 -2.58
N PHE A 119 -6.70 -4.23 -2.30
CA PHE A 119 -6.26 -2.84 -2.33
C PHE A 119 -6.11 -2.38 -3.77
N THR A 120 -6.78 -1.30 -4.12
CA THR A 120 -6.69 -0.69 -5.45
C THR A 120 -6.29 0.77 -5.33
N ALA A 121 -5.45 1.24 -6.25
CA ALA A 121 -5.07 2.64 -6.34
C ALA A 121 -6.21 3.46 -6.97
N ALA A 122 -7.27 3.72 -6.20
CA ALA A 122 -8.49 4.41 -6.65
C ALA A 122 -9.13 3.76 -7.89
N GLY A 123 -8.96 2.44 -8.07
CA GLY A 123 -9.44 1.68 -9.21
C GLY A 123 -8.56 1.71 -10.47
N PHE A 124 -7.42 2.41 -10.47
CA PHE A 124 -6.52 2.46 -11.63
C PHE A 124 -5.68 1.19 -11.79
N PHE A 125 -5.17 0.63 -10.70
CA PHE A 125 -4.43 -0.62 -10.69
C PHE A 125 -4.56 -1.32 -9.32
N ASN A 126 -4.45 -2.65 -9.34
CA ASN A 126 -4.40 -3.44 -8.11
C ASN A 126 -3.01 -3.29 -7.49
N ILE A 127 -2.98 -3.11 -6.17
CA ILE A 127 -1.75 -3.11 -5.39
C ILE A 127 -1.53 -4.55 -4.97
N ASP A 128 -0.87 -5.30 -5.84
CA ASP A 128 -0.45 -6.67 -5.54
C ASP A 128 1.06 -6.65 -5.33
N TYR A 129 1.50 -6.93 -4.12
CA TYR A 129 2.94 -7.01 -3.79
C TYR A 129 3.52 -8.39 -4.12
N THR A 130 2.69 -9.33 -4.57
CA THR A 130 3.11 -10.63 -5.09
C THR A 130 3.74 -10.47 -6.48
N MET A 131 5.07 -10.32 -6.51
CA MET A 131 5.87 -10.92 -7.58
C MET A 131 6.06 -12.41 -7.32
#